data_AF-A0A812YKU7-F1
#
_entry.id   AF-A0A812YKU7-F1
#
_cell.length_a   1.000
_cell.length_b   1.000
_cell.length_c   1.000
_cell.angle_alpha   90.00
_cell.angle_beta   90.00
_cell.angle_gamma   90.00
#
_symmetry.space_group_name_H-M   'P 1'
#
loop_
_entity.id
_entity.type
_entity.pdbx_description
1 polymer ?
#
loop_
_entity_poly.entity_id
_entity_poly.type
_entity_poly.pdbx_seq_one_letter_code
_entity_poly.pdbx_strand_id
1 'polypeptide(L)'
;MSVIVLEFVKDGWRTGSNSGLLRCQAEALIQVLARLHAWGLKGKDSLPWLEDCRDGHLLKHGLPDLFRSSVLKVTEEKIQAASPAVELQHARKMLEMLQLAAKPGFYEFAIDSVMLSGPETVVHMDARQGNAFFEEDKSGDDGKRRVKLFDWQNVTRGTGALDLAYTLSGSLSVSDRREWQDDLLALYRQVFCDVSGTSYPMERLRDDYRNALIWPLVWAALTLADVEATVDHCAGPMLGAGAAAEDVAKRVKAREVAREFVTVGSERYIQAALDEGSVHCVQDTMCK
;
A
#
# COMPACT_ATOMS: atom_id res chain seq x y z
N MET A 1 21.97 9.91 15.09
CA MET A 1 20.65 9.32 15.35
C MET A 1 19.68 10.47 15.50
N SER A 2 18.83 10.70 14.50
CA SER A 2 17.83 11.77 14.53
C SER A 2 16.54 11.17 15.04
N VAL A 3 16.07 11.60 16.21
CA VAL A 3 14.78 11.15 16.78
C VAL A 3 13.70 12.10 16.27
N ILE A 4 12.70 11.58 15.57
CA ILE A 4 11.49 12.33 15.24
C ILE A 4 10.56 12.25 16.45
N VAL A 5 10.27 13.39 17.07
CA VAL A 5 9.26 13.47 18.15
C VAL A 5 7.91 13.78 17.51
N LEU A 6 7.00 12.82 17.53
CA LEU A 6 5.62 13.01 17.07
C LEU A 6 4.80 13.73 18.16
N GLU A 7 4.96 15.04 18.28
CA GLU A 7 4.23 15.88 19.27
C GLU A 7 2.69 15.88 19.08
N PHE A 8 2.21 15.29 17.99
CA PHE A 8 0.79 15.16 17.66
C PHE A 8 0.11 13.94 18.28
N VAL A 9 0.85 13.05 18.94
CA VAL A 9 0.28 11.92 19.72
C VAL A 9 -0.24 12.46 21.06
N LYS A 10 -1.21 13.37 20.99
CA LYS A 10 -2.01 13.86 22.12
C LYS A 10 -3.34 13.09 22.18
N ASP A 11 -4.07 13.26 23.27
CA ASP A 11 -5.39 12.65 23.44
C ASP A 11 -6.34 12.97 22.28
N GLY A 12 -6.87 11.93 21.63
CA GLY A 12 -7.81 12.05 20.51
C GLY A 12 -7.22 11.80 19.13
N TRP A 13 -6.03 11.20 18.99
CA TRP A 13 -5.52 10.70 17.71
C TRP A 13 -5.17 9.22 17.83
N ARG A 14 -5.57 8.43 16.82
CA ARG A 14 -5.28 6.99 16.75
C ARG A 14 -4.82 6.60 15.36
N THR A 15 -3.94 5.61 15.27
CA THR A 15 -3.67 4.93 14.00
C THR A 15 -4.81 3.98 13.66
N GLY A 16 -4.90 3.56 12.39
CA GLY A 16 -5.83 2.52 12.01
C GLY A 16 -5.46 1.16 12.62
N SER A 17 -6.46 0.29 12.70
CA SER A 17 -6.31 -1.08 13.22
C SER A 17 -6.02 -2.09 12.10
N ASN A 18 -5.53 -3.28 12.46
CA ASN A 18 -5.31 -4.37 11.50
C ASN A 18 -6.62 -4.91 10.90
N SER A 19 -7.77 -4.75 11.58
CA SER A 19 -9.08 -5.15 11.05
C SER A 19 -9.54 -4.30 9.85
N GLY A 20 -8.86 -3.19 9.57
CA GLY A 20 -9.18 -2.27 8.47
C GLY A 20 -9.70 -0.92 8.97
N LEU A 21 -9.81 0.03 8.04
CA LEU A 21 -10.37 1.34 8.25
C LEU A 21 -11.90 1.29 8.23
N LEU A 22 -12.53 2.09 9.08
CA LEU A 22 -13.94 2.43 8.94
C LEU A 22 -14.15 3.21 7.64
N ARG A 23 -15.34 3.12 7.05
CA ARG A 23 -15.71 3.84 5.82
C ARG A 23 -15.32 5.32 5.84
N CYS A 24 -15.73 6.03 6.88
CA CYS A 24 -15.42 7.45 7.08
C CYS A 24 -13.92 7.75 7.23
N GLN A 25 -13.14 6.83 7.79
CA GLN A 25 -11.67 6.97 7.85
C GLN A 25 -11.05 6.79 6.47
N ALA A 26 -11.53 5.82 5.69
CA ALA A 26 -11.10 5.59 4.32
C ALA A 26 -11.40 6.83 3.46
N GLU A 27 -12.62 7.36 3.50
CA GLU A 27 -13.00 8.59 2.78
C GLU A 27 -12.12 9.78 3.18
N ALA A 28 -11.85 9.97 4.47
CA ALA A 28 -10.99 11.07 4.94
C ALA A 28 -9.54 10.92 4.46
N LEU A 29 -8.98 9.71 4.49
CA LEU A 29 -7.64 9.43 3.98
C LEU A 29 -7.56 9.66 2.46
N ILE A 30 -8.57 9.20 1.70
CA ILE A 30 -8.66 9.42 0.26
C ILE A 30 -8.72 10.92 -0.08
N GLN A 31 -9.47 11.72 0.69
CA GLN A 31 -9.49 13.17 0.52
C GLN A 31 -8.12 13.82 0.77
N VAL A 32 -7.38 13.33 1.78
CA VAL A 32 -6.00 13.81 2.04
C VAL A 32 -5.07 13.44 0.89
N LEU A 33 -5.12 12.20 0.40
CA LEU A 33 -4.31 11.77 -0.74
C LEU A 33 -4.64 12.55 -2.01
N ALA A 34 -5.93 12.77 -2.32
CA ALA A 34 -6.34 13.58 -3.47
C ALA A 34 -5.77 15.01 -3.41
N ARG A 35 -5.77 15.62 -2.22
CA ARG A 35 -5.21 16.98 -2.00
C ARG A 35 -3.68 16.99 -2.07
N LEU A 36 -3.02 15.98 -1.49
CA LEU A 36 -1.57 15.80 -1.59
C LEU A 36 -1.16 15.68 -3.05
N HIS A 37 -1.83 14.82 -3.81
CA HIS A 37 -1.56 14.60 -5.22
C HIS A 37 -1.89 15.82 -6.09
N ALA A 38 -2.96 16.56 -5.78
CA ALA A 38 -3.27 17.80 -6.50
C ALA A 38 -2.22 18.89 -6.23
N TRP A 39 -1.73 18.99 -4.99
CA TRP A 39 -0.62 19.89 -4.65
C TRP A 39 0.68 19.46 -5.32
N GLY A 40 1.01 18.16 -5.25
CA GLY A 40 2.21 17.58 -5.81
C GLY A 40 2.31 17.74 -7.32
N LEU A 41 1.17 17.69 -8.03
CA LEU A 41 1.11 17.90 -9.48
C LEU A 41 1.68 19.27 -9.88
N LYS A 42 1.46 20.29 -9.05
CA LYS A 42 1.96 21.66 -9.25
C LYS A 42 3.31 21.92 -8.59
N GLY A 43 3.58 21.25 -7.46
CA GLY A 43 4.70 21.54 -6.58
C GLY A 43 5.95 20.67 -6.80
N LYS A 44 5.82 19.49 -7.42
CA LYS A 44 6.92 18.51 -7.52
C LYS A 44 8.19 19.07 -8.14
N ASP A 45 8.09 19.97 -9.12
CA ASP A 45 9.25 20.51 -9.85
C ASP A 45 10.08 21.49 -9.00
N SER A 46 9.54 21.93 -7.85
CA SER A 46 10.27 22.71 -6.85
C SER A 46 11.04 21.86 -5.84
N LEU A 47 10.97 20.53 -5.94
CA LEU A 47 11.60 19.57 -5.03
C LEU A 47 12.71 18.79 -5.76
N PRO A 48 13.90 19.38 -5.97
CA PRO A 48 14.97 18.75 -6.77
C PRO A 48 15.57 17.50 -6.12
N TRP A 49 15.31 17.28 -4.83
CA TRP A 49 15.71 16.08 -4.10
C TRP A 49 14.72 14.93 -4.25
N LEU A 50 13.52 15.18 -4.79
CA LEU A 50 12.47 14.18 -4.89
C LEU A 50 12.72 13.30 -6.12
N GLU A 51 13.10 12.05 -5.86
CA GLU A 51 13.39 11.05 -6.88
C GLU A 51 12.14 10.67 -7.66
N ASP A 52 12.31 10.25 -8.91
CA ASP A 52 11.28 9.56 -9.68
C ASP A 52 11.10 8.14 -9.15
N CYS A 53 9.87 7.62 -9.04
CA CYS A 53 9.65 6.29 -8.47
C CYS A 53 10.35 5.18 -9.26
N ARG A 54 10.55 5.36 -10.58
CA ARG A 54 11.33 4.47 -11.45
C ARG A 54 12.80 4.43 -11.06
N ASP A 55 13.26 5.57 -10.56
CA ASP A 55 14.62 5.83 -10.10
C ASP A 55 14.76 5.73 -8.58
N GLY A 56 13.69 5.39 -7.88
CA GLY A 56 13.62 5.45 -6.43
C GLY A 56 14.56 4.45 -5.78
N HIS A 57 15.06 4.81 -4.60
CA HIS A 57 15.98 3.98 -3.82
C HIS A 57 15.59 2.48 -3.78
N LEU A 58 14.31 2.16 -3.53
CA LEU A 58 13.86 0.76 -3.48
C LEU A 58 14.03 0.02 -4.82
N LEU A 59 13.71 0.66 -5.95
CA LEU A 59 13.83 0.02 -7.27
C LEU A 59 15.27 -0.12 -7.72
N LYS A 60 16.09 0.92 -7.50
CA LYS A 60 17.51 0.90 -7.86
C LYS A 60 18.34 -0.08 -7.05
N HIS A 61 17.95 -0.35 -5.81
CA HIS A 61 18.73 -1.16 -4.87
C HIS A 61 18.21 -2.59 -4.71
N GLY A 62 17.61 -3.14 -5.78
CA GLY A 62 17.40 -4.58 -5.92
C GLY A 62 16.03 -5.11 -5.51
N LEU A 63 15.03 -4.25 -5.27
CA LEU A 63 13.66 -4.71 -5.01
C LEU A 63 13.11 -5.62 -6.13
N PRO A 64 13.30 -5.35 -7.43
CA PRO A 64 12.83 -6.26 -8.48
C PRO A 64 13.47 -7.65 -8.38
N ASP A 65 14.77 -7.75 -8.12
CA ASP A 65 15.47 -9.02 -7.99
C ASP A 65 15.11 -9.75 -6.68
N LEU A 66 14.94 -8.99 -5.61
CA LEU A 66 14.44 -9.51 -4.34
C LEU A 66 13.02 -10.06 -4.50
N PHE A 67 12.14 -9.33 -5.19
CA PHE A 67 10.79 -9.76 -5.50
C PHE A 67 10.81 -11.07 -6.32
N ARG A 68 11.56 -11.10 -7.42
CA ARG A 68 11.70 -12.29 -8.28
C ARG A 68 12.20 -13.50 -7.49
N SER A 69 13.29 -13.33 -6.75
CA SER A 69 13.87 -14.40 -5.94
C SER A 69 12.96 -14.84 -4.79
N SER A 70 12.10 -13.96 -4.29
CA SER A 70 11.09 -14.26 -3.27
C SER A 70 9.95 -15.09 -3.86
N VAL A 71 9.42 -14.71 -5.02
CA VAL A 71 8.36 -15.49 -5.70
C VAL A 71 8.79 -16.93 -5.97
N LEU A 72 10.06 -17.18 -6.32
CA LEU A 72 10.59 -18.56 -6.49
C LEU A 72 10.49 -19.42 -5.21
N LYS A 73 10.36 -18.80 -4.05
CA LYS A 73 10.24 -19.47 -2.75
C LYS A 73 8.79 -19.60 -2.29
N VAL A 74 7.82 -19.00 -2.99
CA VAL A 74 6.40 -19.08 -2.63
C VAL A 74 5.81 -20.37 -3.20
N THR A 75 5.04 -21.08 -2.38
CA THR A 75 4.32 -22.30 -2.77
C THR A 75 2.86 -22.21 -2.36
N GLU A 76 2.01 -23.08 -2.91
CA GLU A 76 0.60 -23.20 -2.50
C GLU A 76 0.49 -23.43 -0.98
N GLU A 77 1.33 -24.29 -0.42
CA GLU A 77 1.35 -24.63 0.99
C GLU A 77 1.71 -23.41 1.85
N LYS A 78 2.65 -22.57 1.40
CA LYS A 78 3.00 -21.33 2.12
C LYS A 78 1.86 -20.31 2.10
N ILE A 79 1.15 -20.19 0.98
CA ILE A 79 -0.03 -19.34 0.88
C ILE A 79 -1.12 -19.84 1.83
N GLN A 80 -1.40 -21.15 1.84
CA GLN A 80 -2.38 -21.74 2.75
C GLN A 80 -1.94 -21.66 4.22
N ALA A 81 -0.65 -21.79 4.52
CA ALA A 81 -0.16 -21.64 5.89
C ALA A 81 -0.30 -20.19 6.39
N ALA A 82 -0.10 -19.21 5.51
CA ALA A 82 -0.27 -17.79 5.83
C ALA A 82 -1.74 -17.38 5.96
N SER A 83 -2.63 -18.00 5.17
CA SER A 83 -4.08 -17.82 5.29
C SER A 83 -4.83 -19.16 5.14
N PRO A 84 -5.06 -19.89 6.25
CA PRO A 84 -5.69 -21.21 6.23
C PRO A 84 -7.13 -21.23 5.72
N ALA A 85 -7.80 -20.07 5.71
CA ALA A 85 -9.14 -19.91 5.16
C ALA A 85 -9.15 -19.92 3.62
N VAL A 86 -8.00 -19.73 2.96
CA VAL A 86 -7.90 -19.74 1.51
C VAL A 86 -7.94 -21.18 0.99
N GLU A 87 -8.94 -21.48 0.18
CA GLU A 87 -9.04 -22.78 -0.50
C GLU A 87 -7.85 -23.00 -1.44
N LEU A 88 -7.44 -24.27 -1.61
CA LEU A 88 -6.27 -24.64 -2.42
C LEU A 88 -6.33 -24.10 -3.86
N GLN A 89 -7.50 -24.13 -4.49
CA GLN A 89 -7.68 -23.59 -5.84
C GLN A 89 -7.44 -22.08 -5.90
N HIS A 90 -7.82 -21.34 -4.85
CA HIS A 90 -7.54 -19.92 -4.75
C HIS A 90 -6.05 -19.67 -4.51
N ALA A 91 -5.40 -20.45 -3.64
CA ALA A 91 -3.95 -20.38 -3.42
C ALA A 91 -3.14 -20.62 -4.72
N ARG A 92 -3.60 -21.55 -5.58
CA ARG A 92 -3.02 -21.78 -6.92
C ARG A 92 -3.05 -20.54 -7.80
N LYS A 93 -4.23 -19.92 -7.93
CA LYS A 93 -4.40 -18.70 -8.73
C LYS A 93 -3.54 -17.56 -8.19
N MET A 94 -3.42 -17.44 -6.87
CA MET A 94 -2.53 -16.48 -6.23
C MET A 94 -1.07 -16.72 -6.61
N LEU A 95 -0.61 -17.98 -6.56
CA LEU A 95 0.75 -18.33 -6.95
C LEU A 95 1.01 -18.06 -8.44
N GLU A 96 0.09 -18.45 -9.32
CA GLU A 96 0.18 -18.19 -10.77
C GLU A 96 0.32 -16.69 -11.05
N MET A 97 -0.47 -15.85 -10.36
CA MET A 97 -0.37 -14.40 -10.45
C MET A 97 0.99 -13.87 -10.03
N LEU A 98 1.53 -14.34 -8.90
CA LEU A 98 2.84 -13.91 -8.42
C LEU A 98 3.96 -14.34 -9.38
N GLN A 99 3.91 -15.57 -9.89
CA GLN A 99 4.86 -16.09 -10.87
C GLN A 99 4.83 -15.29 -12.17
N LEU A 100 3.64 -14.89 -12.62
CA LEU A 100 3.47 -14.05 -13.78
C LEU A 100 4.06 -12.65 -13.57
N ALA A 101 3.78 -12.04 -12.41
CA ALA A 101 4.32 -10.75 -12.02
C ALA A 101 5.86 -10.75 -11.88
N ALA A 102 6.46 -11.90 -11.53
CA ALA A 102 7.90 -12.07 -11.37
C ALA A 102 8.67 -12.31 -12.69
N LYS A 103 8.01 -12.29 -13.85
CA LYS A 103 8.72 -12.42 -15.13
C LYS A 103 9.76 -11.28 -15.28
N PRO A 104 10.96 -11.54 -15.83
CA PRO A 104 11.95 -10.50 -16.09
C PRO A 104 11.35 -9.34 -16.88
N GLY A 105 11.62 -8.10 -16.45
CA GLY A 105 11.10 -6.88 -17.08
C GLY A 105 9.62 -6.56 -16.81
N PHE A 106 8.84 -7.47 -16.20
CA PHE A 106 7.42 -7.23 -15.93
C PHE A 106 7.21 -6.12 -14.91
N TYR A 107 7.95 -6.16 -13.81
CA TYR A 107 7.80 -5.18 -12.73
C TYR A 107 8.17 -3.76 -13.20
N GLU A 108 9.28 -3.63 -13.91
CA GLU A 108 9.73 -2.37 -14.51
C GLU A 108 8.68 -1.86 -15.51
N PHE A 109 8.20 -2.74 -16.39
CA PHE A 109 7.13 -2.39 -17.32
C PHE A 109 5.84 -1.99 -16.61
N ALA A 110 5.46 -2.66 -15.53
CA ALA A 110 4.24 -2.36 -14.77
C ALA A 110 4.34 -0.98 -14.11
N ILE A 111 5.48 -0.67 -13.47
CA ILE A 111 5.72 0.65 -12.89
C ILE A 111 5.76 1.72 -13.98
N ASP A 112 6.47 1.48 -15.09
CA ASP A 112 6.44 2.39 -16.24
C ASP A 112 5.02 2.57 -16.78
N SER A 113 4.24 1.50 -16.87
CA SER A 113 2.86 1.54 -17.37
C SER A 113 1.90 2.28 -16.45
N VAL A 114 2.17 2.33 -15.14
CA VAL A 114 1.43 3.16 -14.17
C VAL A 114 1.86 4.62 -14.28
N MET A 115 3.15 4.86 -14.50
CA MET A 115 3.78 6.18 -14.50
C MET A 115 3.64 6.97 -15.79
N LEU A 116 3.75 6.32 -16.94
CA LEU A 116 3.62 6.92 -18.28
C LEU A 116 2.19 7.28 -18.64
N SER A 117 1.31 7.09 -17.68
CA SER A 117 -0.09 6.86 -17.91
C SER A 117 -0.87 7.94 -17.17
N GLY A 118 -0.69 8.08 -15.86
CA GLY A 118 -1.46 9.03 -15.05
C GLY A 118 -0.77 10.39 -14.87
N PRO A 119 -1.44 11.36 -14.23
CA PRO A 119 -0.80 12.61 -13.83
C PRO A 119 0.32 12.34 -12.81
N GLU A 120 1.56 12.65 -13.21
CA GLU A 120 2.71 12.53 -12.32
C GLU A 120 2.67 13.59 -11.21
N THR A 121 2.77 13.16 -9.96
CA THR A 121 2.63 13.96 -8.75
C THR A 121 3.60 13.48 -7.65
N VAL A 122 3.51 14.06 -6.45
CA VAL A 122 4.17 13.54 -5.24
C VAL A 122 3.30 12.44 -4.65
N VAL A 123 3.88 11.26 -4.43
CA VAL A 123 3.23 10.10 -3.80
C VAL A 123 3.98 9.68 -2.54
N HIS A 124 3.26 9.12 -1.58
CA HIS A 124 3.79 8.68 -0.29
C HIS A 124 4.45 7.29 -0.35
N MET A 125 3.97 6.40 -1.23
CA MET A 125 4.41 5.00 -1.44
C MET A 125 4.23 4.03 -0.26
N ASP A 126 3.81 4.53 0.90
CA ASP A 126 3.49 3.74 2.10
C ASP A 126 2.26 4.36 2.82
N ALA A 127 1.33 4.91 2.03
CA ALA A 127 0.07 5.44 2.53
C ALA A 127 -0.84 4.28 2.96
N ARG A 128 -0.75 3.89 4.22
CA ARG A 128 -1.57 2.84 4.82
C ARG A 128 -2.14 3.26 6.16
N GLN A 129 -3.12 2.52 6.66
CA GLN A 129 -3.78 2.79 7.95
C GLN A 129 -2.81 2.88 9.13
N GLY A 130 -1.69 2.14 9.07
CA GLY A 130 -0.64 2.17 10.08
C GLY A 130 0.24 3.42 10.04
N ASN A 131 0.24 4.16 8.91
CA ASN A 131 1.01 5.38 8.67
C ASN A 131 0.12 6.63 8.58
N ALA A 132 -1.11 6.52 9.11
CA ALA A 132 -2.06 7.61 9.19
C ALA A 132 -2.58 7.75 10.62
N PHE A 133 -2.57 8.97 11.15
CA PHE A 133 -3.31 9.31 12.36
C PHE A 133 -4.68 9.87 11.99
N PHE A 134 -5.71 9.33 12.63
CA PHE A 134 -7.10 9.75 12.54
C PHE A 134 -7.47 10.43 13.86
N GLU A 135 -8.07 11.61 13.76
CA GLU A 135 -8.67 12.24 14.93
C GLU A 135 -9.91 11.46 15.39
N GLU A 136 -9.98 11.15 16.69
CA GLU A 136 -11.16 10.58 17.33
C GLU A 136 -12.29 11.59 17.29
N ASP A 137 -13.46 11.16 16.84
CA ASP A 137 -14.67 11.95 16.85
C ASP A 137 -15.16 12.11 18.30
N LYS A 138 -14.83 13.25 18.91
CA LYS A 138 -15.26 13.57 20.29
C LYS A 138 -16.61 14.28 20.34
N SER A 139 -17.22 14.62 19.21
CA SER A 139 -18.39 15.49 19.15
C SER A 139 -19.62 14.86 18.49
N GLY A 140 -19.51 13.71 17.82
CA GLY A 140 -20.63 13.14 17.05
C GLY A 140 -21.12 14.10 15.96
N ASP A 141 -20.22 14.95 15.49
CA ASP A 141 -20.46 15.95 14.46
C ASP A 141 -19.76 15.45 13.20
N ASP A 142 -20.45 15.50 12.07
CA ASP A 142 -20.00 15.02 10.76
C ASP A 142 -18.80 15.83 10.20
N GLY A 143 -18.19 16.67 11.04
CA GLY A 143 -17.17 17.65 10.77
C GLY A 143 -15.80 17.04 10.50
N LYS A 144 -15.41 17.06 9.22
CA LYS A 144 -14.04 16.95 8.67
C LYS A 144 -13.07 16.20 9.59
N ARG A 145 -13.17 14.87 9.62
CA ARG A 145 -12.17 14.01 10.27
C ARG A 145 -10.78 14.39 9.76
N ARG A 146 -9.92 14.82 10.67
CA ARG A 146 -8.56 15.18 10.29
C ARG A 146 -7.72 13.91 10.21
N VAL A 147 -7.01 13.78 9.09
CA VAL A 147 -6.05 12.71 8.85
C VAL A 147 -4.67 13.33 8.68
N LYS A 148 -3.67 12.73 9.33
CA LYS A 148 -2.27 13.11 9.18
C LYS A 148 -1.45 11.91 8.75
N LEU A 149 -0.82 12.00 7.59
CA LEU A 149 0.16 11.03 7.12
C LEU A 149 1.51 11.26 7.79
N PHE A 150 2.21 10.17 8.07
CA PHE A 150 3.57 10.18 8.58
C PHE A 150 4.36 9.03 7.95
N ASP A 151 5.66 8.95 8.26
CA ASP A 151 6.57 7.98 7.67
C ASP A 151 6.80 8.20 6.16
N TRP A 152 7.31 9.38 5.83
CA TRP A 152 7.56 9.85 4.45
C TRP A 152 8.85 9.30 3.83
N GLN A 153 9.43 8.22 4.38
CA GLN A 153 10.74 7.73 3.94
C GLN A 153 10.76 7.23 2.49
N ASN A 154 9.61 6.84 1.94
CA ASN A 154 9.44 6.35 0.57
C ASN A 154 8.86 7.40 -0.39
N VAL A 155 8.76 8.67 0.02
CA VAL A 155 8.17 9.73 -0.81
C VAL A 155 8.92 9.88 -2.13
N THR A 156 8.17 9.97 -3.24
CA THR A 156 8.75 10.01 -4.59
C THR A 156 7.81 10.69 -5.58
N ARG A 157 8.24 10.91 -6.82
CA ARG A 157 7.38 11.32 -7.94
C ARG A 157 6.74 10.09 -8.55
N GLY A 158 5.41 10.08 -8.59
CA GLY A 158 4.58 8.92 -8.89
C GLY A 158 3.22 9.29 -9.49
N THR A 159 2.50 8.32 -10.03
CA THR A 159 1.06 8.46 -10.26
C THR A 159 0.32 8.22 -8.96
N GLY A 160 -0.62 9.08 -8.61
CA GLY A 160 -1.40 8.98 -7.36
C GLY A 160 -2.12 7.64 -7.14
N ALA A 161 -2.34 6.87 -8.21
CA ALA A 161 -2.86 5.51 -8.17
C ALA A 161 -1.99 4.53 -7.35
N LEU A 162 -0.68 4.76 -7.20
CA LEU A 162 0.20 3.96 -6.35
C LEU A 162 -0.24 3.99 -4.88
N ASP A 163 -0.51 5.18 -4.35
CA ASP A 163 -1.03 5.34 -2.99
C ASP A 163 -2.46 4.81 -2.87
N LEU A 164 -3.29 4.94 -3.91
CA LEU A 164 -4.65 4.38 -3.91
C LEU A 164 -4.64 2.85 -3.87
N ALA A 165 -3.84 2.22 -4.74
CA ALA A 165 -3.67 0.77 -4.78
C ALA A 165 -3.22 0.25 -3.42
N TYR A 166 -2.20 0.88 -2.83
CA TYR A 166 -1.68 0.48 -1.53
C TYR A 166 -2.69 0.69 -0.39
N THR A 167 -3.33 1.86 -0.36
CA THR A 167 -4.35 2.20 0.66
C THR A 167 -5.53 1.25 0.58
N LEU A 168 -6.19 1.15 -0.58
CA LEU A 168 -7.45 0.42 -0.71
C LEU A 168 -7.25 -1.10 -0.55
N SER A 169 -6.12 -1.64 -1.00
CA SER A 169 -5.84 -3.07 -0.84
C SER A 169 -5.33 -3.43 0.56
N GLY A 170 -4.54 -2.59 1.23
CA GLY A 170 -3.97 -2.94 2.55
C GLY A 170 -4.79 -2.49 3.75
N SER A 171 -5.50 -1.37 3.59
CA SER A 171 -6.16 -0.65 4.69
C SER A 171 -7.63 -0.99 4.86
N LEU A 172 -8.23 -1.76 3.95
CA LEU A 172 -9.62 -2.19 4.02
C LEU A 172 -9.70 -3.72 4.17
N SER A 173 -10.78 -4.21 4.76
CA SER A 173 -11.10 -5.62 4.62
C SER A 173 -11.43 -5.95 3.16
N VAL A 174 -11.33 -7.21 2.75
CA VAL A 174 -11.65 -7.62 1.36
C VAL A 174 -13.11 -7.29 1.01
N SER A 175 -14.04 -7.50 1.95
CA SER A 175 -15.45 -7.17 1.75
C SER A 175 -15.67 -5.66 1.60
N ASP A 176 -15.10 -4.87 2.50
CA ASP A 176 -15.26 -3.41 2.48
C ASP A 176 -14.64 -2.79 1.22
N ARG A 177 -13.47 -3.29 0.79
CA ARG A 177 -12.87 -2.85 -0.48
C ARG A 177 -13.80 -3.15 -1.64
N ARG A 178 -14.31 -4.39 -1.77
CA ARG A 178 -15.21 -4.76 -2.86
C ARG A 178 -16.48 -3.91 -2.88
N GLU A 179 -17.02 -3.61 -1.71
CA GLU A 179 -18.22 -2.79 -1.58
C GLU A 179 -17.95 -1.32 -1.93
N TRP A 180 -16.82 -0.77 -1.49
CA TRP A 180 -16.64 0.69 -1.50
C TRP A 180 -15.57 1.25 -2.45
N GLN A 181 -14.82 0.41 -3.15
CA GLN A 181 -13.69 0.83 -3.98
C GLN A 181 -14.10 1.85 -5.04
N ASP A 182 -15.17 1.58 -5.79
CA ASP A 182 -15.63 2.48 -6.87
C ASP A 182 -15.99 3.87 -6.34
N ASP A 183 -16.68 3.93 -5.20
CA ASP A 183 -17.03 5.20 -4.56
C ASP A 183 -15.79 5.95 -4.05
N LEU A 184 -14.79 5.25 -3.52
CA LEU A 184 -13.53 5.87 -3.06
C LEU A 184 -12.70 6.40 -4.23
N LEU A 185 -12.64 5.66 -5.34
CA LEU A 185 -11.98 6.13 -6.56
C LEU A 185 -12.71 7.34 -7.15
N ALA A 186 -14.06 7.34 -7.14
CA ALA A 186 -14.85 8.49 -7.58
C ALA A 186 -14.63 9.72 -6.68
N LEU A 187 -14.60 9.53 -5.35
CA LEU A 187 -14.30 10.57 -4.37
C LEU A 187 -12.89 11.15 -4.59
N TYR A 188 -11.88 10.28 -4.75
CA TYR A 188 -10.51 10.69 -5.05
C TYR A 188 -10.49 11.58 -6.30
N ARG A 189 -11.08 11.09 -7.39
CA ARG A 189 -11.12 11.78 -8.68
C ARG A 189 -11.76 13.15 -8.55
N GLN A 190 -12.92 13.22 -7.90
CA GLN A 190 -13.64 14.47 -7.71
C GLN A 190 -12.77 15.50 -6.98
N VAL A 191 -12.24 15.14 -5.80
CA VAL A 191 -11.43 16.04 -4.98
C VAL A 191 -10.14 16.43 -5.69
N PHE A 192 -9.49 15.49 -6.37
CA PHE A 192 -8.28 15.73 -7.13
C PHE A 192 -8.54 16.74 -8.26
N CYS A 193 -9.58 16.52 -9.08
CA CYS A 193 -9.94 17.41 -10.19
C CYS A 193 -10.31 18.80 -9.69
N ASP A 194 -11.11 18.90 -8.62
CA ASP A 194 -11.56 20.17 -8.04
C ASP A 194 -10.39 21.01 -7.52
N VAL A 195 -9.39 20.38 -6.89
CA VAL A 195 -8.24 21.08 -6.29
C VAL A 195 -7.14 21.36 -7.32
N SER A 196 -6.88 20.42 -8.23
CA SER A 196 -5.85 20.58 -9.25
C SER A 196 -6.30 21.50 -10.38
N GLY A 197 -7.58 21.48 -10.74
CA GLY A 197 -8.10 22.05 -11.99
C GLY A 197 -7.80 21.19 -13.22
N THR A 198 -7.29 19.97 -13.03
CA THR A 198 -6.91 19.02 -14.10
C THR A 198 -7.96 17.92 -14.22
N SER A 199 -8.30 17.54 -15.46
CA SER A 199 -9.20 16.41 -15.70
C SER A 199 -8.45 15.09 -15.52
N TYR A 200 -9.05 14.16 -14.78
CA TYR A 200 -8.61 12.76 -14.69
C TYR A 200 -9.80 11.86 -15.03
N PRO A 201 -9.90 11.29 -16.24
CA PRO A 201 -11.03 10.42 -16.62
C PRO A 201 -11.16 9.20 -15.69
N MET A 202 -12.40 8.82 -15.35
CA MET A 202 -12.64 7.73 -14.39
C MET A 202 -12.12 6.38 -14.87
N GLU A 203 -12.31 6.06 -16.16
CA GLU A 203 -11.78 4.83 -16.75
C GLU A 203 -10.26 4.79 -16.64
N ARG A 204 -9.60 5.93 -16.87
CA ARG A 204 -8.15 6.03 -16.76
C ARG A 204 -7.66 5.83 -15.33
N LEU A 205 -8.34 6.43 -14.35
CA LEU A 205 -8.04 6.21 -12.94
C LEU A 205 -8.20 4.74 -12.54
N ARG A 206 -9.23 4.06 -13.05
CA ARG A 206 -9.43 2.63 -12.80
C ARG A 206 -8.30 1.78 -13.38
N ASP A 207 -7.86 2.08 -14.60
CA ASP A 207 -6.73 1.38 -15.21
C ASP A 207 -5.43 1.64 -14.46
N ASP A 208 -5.20 2.88 -14.01
CA ASP A 208 -4.02 3.25 -13.22
C ASP A 208 -4.03 2.55 -11.86
N TYR A 209 -5.18 2.52 -11.18
CA TYR A 209 -5.37 1.80 -9.93
C TYR A 209 -5.12 0.30 -10.10
N ARG A 210 -5.72 -0.31 -11.14
CA ARG A 210 -5.54 -1.72 -11.48
C ARG A 210 -4.06 -2.02 -11.69
N ASN A 211 -3.36 -1.24 -12.50
CA ASN A 211 -1.95 -1.49 -12.79
C ASN A 211 -1.06 -1.25 -11.56
N ALA A 212 -1.42 -0.27 -10.72
CA ALA A 212 -0.70 0.06 -9.50
C ALA A 212 -0.77 -1.02 -8.41
N LEU A 213 -1.70 -1.98 -8.50
CA LEU A 213 -1.76 -3.14 -7.59
C LEU A 213 -0.53 -4.04 -7.68
N ILE A 214 0.34 -3.87 -8.70
CA ILE A 214 1.65 -4.52 -8.71
C ILE A 214 2.51 -4.14 -7.50
N TRP A 215 2.37 -2.90 -6.98
CA TRP A 215 3.13 -2.40 -5.84
C TRP A 215 2.84 -3.20 -4.55
N PRO A 216 1.58 -3.34 -4.09
CA PRO A 216 1.27 -4.17 -2.93
C PRO A 216 1.59 -5.66 -3.13
N LEU A 217 1.55 -6.19 -4.36
CA LEU A 217 1.93 -7.58 -4.64
C LEU A 217 3.40 -7.87 -4.32
N VAL A 218 4.30 -6.89 -4.45
CA VAL A 218 5.71 -7.07 -4.05
C VAL A 218 5.80 -7.45 -2.58
N TRP A 219 5.14 -6.67 -1.72
CA TRP A 219 5.15 -6.90 -0.28
C TRP A 219 4.51 -8.24 0.09
N ALA A 220 3.45 -8.64 -0.62
CA ALA A 220 2.84 -9.95 -0.44
C ALA A 220 3.83 -11.09 -0.77
N ALA A 221 4.55 -11.01 -1.87
CA ALA A 221 5.53 -12.02 -2.25
C ALA A 221 6.71 -12.10 -1.27
N LEU A 222 7.24 -10.96 -0.83
CA LEU A 222 8.32 -10.91 0.18
C LEU A 222 7.88 -11.61 1.47
N THR A 223 6.67 -11.28 1.94
CA THR A 223 6.08 -11.89 3.14
C THR A 223 5.90 -13.39 2.97
N LEU A 224 5.28 -13.83 1.88
CA LEU A 224 4.99 -15.25 1.65
C LEU A 224 6.25 -16.08 1.39
N ALA A 225 7.32 -15.48 0.89
CA ALA A 225 8.59 -16.17 0.71
C ALA A 225 9.22 -16.56 2.04
N ASP A 226 9.17 -15.66 3.03
CA ASP A 226 9.68 -15.86 4.39
C ASP A 226 8.89 -15.04 5.42
N VAL A 227 7.83 -15.64 5.95
CA VAL A 227 6.95 -14.99 6.93
C VAL A 227 7.71 -14.66 8.21
N GLU A 228 8.60 -15.53 8.68
CA GLU A 228 9.34 -15.30 9.93
C GLU A 228 10.31 -14.13 9.78
N ALA A 229 11.09 -14.08 8.69
CA ALA A 229 12.02 -12.97 8.47
C ALA A 229 11.27 -11.62 8.37
N THR A 230 10.10 -11.62 7.74
CA THR A 230 9.26 -10.41 7.61
C THR A 230 8.67 -10.00 8.96
N VAL A 231 8.20 -10.96 9.76
CA VAL A 231 7.74 -10.74 11.14
C VAL A 231 8.85 -10.15 12.00
N ASP A 232 10.06 -10.67 11.91
CA ASP A 232 11.23 -10.18 12.67
C ASP A 232 11.54 -8.72 12.31
N HIS A 233 11.52 -8.42 11.00
CA HIS A 233 11.73 -7.08 10.49
C HIS A 233 10.68 -6.08 11.01
N CYS A 234 9.39 -6.46 10.96
CA CYS A 234 8.30 -5.59 11.42
C CYS A 234 8.20 -5.48 12.95
N ALA A 235 8.52 -6.55 13.69
CA ALA A 235 8.43 -6.57 15.16
C ALA A 235 9.54 -5.75 15.83
N GLY A 236 10.72 -5.66 15.20
CA GLY A 236 11.87 -4.92 15.73
C GLY A 236 11.54 -3.46 16.12
N PRO A 237 11.03 -2.64 15.19
CA PRO A 237 10.61 -1.27 15.48
C PRO A 237 9.54 -1.15 16.57
N MET A 238 8.62 -2.13 16.68
CA MET A 238 7.52 -2.13 17.65
C MET A 238 7.99 -2.26 19.11
N LEU A 239 9.21 -2.78 19.32
CA LEU A 239 9.79 -2.92 20.65
C LEU A 239 10.35 -1.59 21.20
N GLY A 240 10.55 -0.59 20.34
CA GLY A 240 11.11 0.71 20.70
C GLY A 240 12.61 0.67 21.01
N ALA A 241 13.28 1.82 20.89
CA ALA A 241 14.69 1.95 21.26
C ALA A 241 14.84 1.78 22.79
N GLY A 242 15.54 0.73 23.22
CA GLY A 242 15.86 0.51 24.64
C GLY A 242 14.92 -0.42 25.40
N ALA A 243 13.98 -1.12 24.74
CA ALA A 243 13.43 -2.33 25.34
C ALA A 243 14.58 -3.32 25.51
N ALA A 244 15.01 -3.49 26.76
CA ALA A 244 16.04 -4.46 27.11
C ALA A 244 15.71 -5.79 26.41
N ALA A 245 16.76 -6.47 25.96
CA ALA A 245 16.68 -7.73 25.23
C ALA A 245 16.02 -8.90 26.01
N GLU A 246 15.32 -8.62 27.10
CA GLU A 246 14.92 -9.56 28.15
C GLU A 246 13.39 -9.67 28.34
N ASP A 247 12.58 -8.71 27.86
CA ASP A 247 11.11 -8.79 27.99
C ASP A 247 10.51 -9.72 26.92
N VAL A 248 10.55 -11.02 27.23
CA VAL A 248 10.04 -12.10 26.36
C VAL A 248 8.56 -11.87 26.03
N ALA A 249 7.74 -11.41 26.97
CA ALA A 249 6.31 -11.20 26.75
C ALA A 249 6.05 -10.09 25.72
N LYS A 250 6.78 -8.97 25.80
CA LYS A 250 6.69 -7.90 24.78
C LYS A 250 7.14 -8.38 23.41
N ARG A 251 8.18 -9.19 23.32
CA ARG A 251 8.65 -9.77 22.04
C ARG A 251 7.62 -10.70 21.42
N VAL A 252 7.05 -11.60 22.21
CA VAL A 252 5.99 -12.50 21.74
C VAL A 252 4.82 -11.67 21.19
N LYS A 253 4.35 -10.68 21.96
CA LYS A 253 3.25 -9.82 21.52
C LYS A 253 3.58 -9.00 20.26
N ALA A 254 4.77 -8.43 20.15
CA ALA A 254 5.19 -7.68 18.97
C ALA A 254 5.24 -8.58 17.73
N ARG A 255 5.75 -9.80 17.85
CA ARG A 255 5.76 -10.80 16.77
C ARG A 255 4.35 -11.23 16.38
N GLU A 256 3.45 -11.43 17.34
CA GLU A 256 2.05 -11.79 17.06
C GLU A 256 1.36 -10.69 16.25
N VAL A 257 1.48 -9.43 16.68
CA VAL A 257 0.92 -8.27 15.97
C VAL A 257 1.55 -8.11 14.59
N ALA A 258 2.87 -8.26 14.48
CA ALA A 258 3.57 -8.21 13.20
C ALA A 258 3.14 -9.33 12.26
N ARG A 259 2.96 -10.56 12.78
CA ARG A 259 2.50 -11.71 11.99
C ARG A 259 1.12 -11.47 11.41
N GLU A 260 0.17 -11.07 12.25
CA GLU A 260 -1.18 -10.75 11.80
C GLU A 260 -1.15 -9.64 10.74
N PHE A 261 -0.38 -8.58 10.97
CA PHE A 261 -0.22 -7.48 10.02
C PHE A 261 0.28 -7.95 8.65
N VAL A 262 1.36 -8.73 8.60
CA VAL A 262 1.99 -9.12 7.33
C VAL A 262 1.16 -10.18 6.60
N THR A 263 0.56 -11.16 7.29
CA THR A 263 -0.22 -12.21 6.62
C THR A 263 -1.56 -11.69 6.14
N VAL A 264 -2.30 -10.95 6.98
CA VAL A 264 -3.59 -10.35 6.60
C VAL A 264 -3.38 -9.31 5.50
N GLY A 265 -2.34 -8.48 5.60
CA GLY A 265 -2.00 -7.52 4.54
C GLY A 265 -1.73 -8.22 3.21
N SER A 266 -0.89 -9.26 3.21
CA SER A 266 -0.54 -10.02 2.01
C SER A 266 -1.75 -10.65 1.33
N GLU A 267 -2.67 -11.25 2.10
CA GLU A 267 -3.90 -11.82 1.55
C GLU A 267 -4.75 -10.74 0.86
N ARG A 268 -4.95 -9.59 1.51
CA ARG A 268 -5.76 -8.51 0.94
C ARG A 268 -5.15 -7.93 -0.34
N TYR A 269 -3.82 -7.78 -0.38
CA TYR A 269 -3.08 -7.35 -1.57
C TYR A 269 -3.33 -8.26 -2.76
N ILE A 270 -3.22 -9.59 -2.56
CA ILE A 270 -3.39 -10.54 -3.65
C ILE A 270 -4.86 -10.63 -4.09
N GLN A 271 -5.80 -10.61 -3.14
CA GLN A 271 -7.24 -10.59 -3.46
C GLN A 271 -7.63 -9.36 -4.28
N ALA A 272 -7.07 -8.19 -3.96
CA ALA A 272 -7.30 -6.98 -4.74
C ALA A 272 -6.80 -7.12 -6.19
N ALA A 273 -5.58 -7.64 -6.37
CA ALA A 273 -5.03 -7.85 -7.70
C ALA A 273 -5.81 -8.89 -8.53
N LEU A 274 -6.33 -9.94 -7.88
CA LEU A 274 -7.20 -10.96 -8.50
C LEU A 274 -8.54 -10.38 -8.96
N ASP A 275 -9.24 -9.67 -8.08
CA ASP A 275 -10.53 -9.08 -8.40
C ASP A 275 -10.42 -8.07 -9.56
N GLU A 276 -9.32 -7.32 -9.63
CA GLU A 276 -9.09 -6.33 -10.68
C GLU A 276 -8.44 -6.91 -11.94
N GLY A 277 -8.00 -8.17 -11.95
CA GLY A 277 -7.27 -8.75 -13.08
C GLY A 277 -5.95 -8.04 -13.40
N SER A 278 -5.30 -7.43 -12.40
CA SER A 278 -4.18 -6.50 -12.55
C SER A 278 -3.02 -7.06 -13.38
N VAL A 279 -2.54 -8.26 -13.03
CA VAL A 279 -1.35 -8.84 -13.67
C VAL A 279 -1.62 -9.30 -15.10
N HIS A 280 -2.82 -9.83 -15.39
CA HIS A 280 -3.21 -10.21 -16.75
C HIS A 280 -3.34 -8.98 -17.66
N CYS A 281 -3.94 -7.90 -17.16
CA CYS A 281 -4.08 -6.66 -17.92
C CYS A 281 -2.71 -6.07 -18.33
N VAL A 282 -1.75 -6.06 -17.40
CA VAL A 282 -0.37 -5.60 -17.68
C VAL A 282 0.31 -6.55 -18.67
N GLN A 283 0.17 -7.88 -18.50
CA GLN A 283 0.74 -8.85 -19.42
C GLN A 283 0.22 -8.66 -20.87
N ASP A 284 -1.08 -8.48 -21.03
CA ASP A 284 -1.71 -8.26 -22.34
C ASP A 284 -1.21 -6.97 -23.01
N THR A 285 -0.79 -5.99 -22.21
CA THR A 285 -0.20 -4.75 -22.71
C THR A 285 1.25 -4.95 -23.13
N MET A 286 2.04 -5.77 -22.43
CA MET A 286 3.42 -6.11 -22.81
C MET A 286 3.52 -6.93 -24.11
N CYS A 287 2.50 -7.73 -24.41
CA CYS A 287 2.50 -8.63 -25.57
C CYS A 287 2.01 -7.97 -26.87
N LYS A 288 1.61 -6.70 -26.84
CA LYS A 288 1.20 -5.91 -28.02
C LYS A 288 2.35 -5.06 -28.54
#